data_AF-B4FE55-F1
#
_entry.id   AF-B4FE55-F1
#
_cell.length_a   1.000
_cell.length_b   1.000
_cell.length_c   1.000
_cell.angle_alpha   90.00
_cell.angle_beta   90.00
_cell.angle_gamma   90.00
#
_symmetry.space_group_name_H-M   'P 1'
#
loop_
_entity.id
_entity.type
_entity.pdbx_description
1 polymer ?
#
loop_
_entity_poly.entity_id
_entity_poly.type
_entity_poly.pdbx_seq_one_letter_code
_entity_poly.pdbx_strand_id
1 'polypeptide(L)'
;MHARGWQSIYCMPPRPCFKGSAPINLSDRLNQVLRWALGSVEILLSRHCPIWYGYNGRLKLLERLAYINTIVYPITSVPLIAYCVLPAICLLTNKFIIPEISNYAGMFFILLFASIFATGILELRWSGVGIEDWWRNEQFWVIGGTSAHLFAVFQGLLKVLAGIDTNFTVTSKASDEDGDFAELYVFKWTSLLIPPTTVLVINLVGMVAGISYAINSGYQSWGPLFGKLFFSIWVILHLYPFLKGLMGRQNRTPTIVIVWSILLASIFSLLWVKIDPFISPTQKAAALGQCGVNC
;
A
#
# COMPACT_ATOMS: atom_id res chain seq x y z
N MET A 1 -0.72 -33.87 -2.36
CA MET A 1 -0.92 -34.82 -3.48
C MET A 1 0.11 -34.65 -4.59
N HIS A 2 0.40 -33.44 -5.07
CA HIS A 2 1.40 -33.24 -6.14
C HIS A 2 2.82 -33.67 -5.75
N ALA A 3 3.22 -33.51 -4.49
CA ALA A 3 4.48 -34.09 -3.99
C ALA A 3 4.54 -35.64 -4.11
N ARG A 4 3.40 -36.32 -4.25
CA ARG A 4 3.30 -37.77 -4.52
C ARG A 4 3.21 -38.09 -6.02
N GLY A 5 3.24 -37.10 -6.91
CA GLY A 5 3.25 -37.27 -8.37
C GLY A 5 1.90 -37.11 -9.06
N TRP A 6 0.84 -36.73 -8.34
CA TRP A 6 -0.45 -36.39 -8.95
C TRP A 6 -0.36 -35.10 -9.76
N GLN A 7 -1.12 -35.03 -10.86
CA GLN A 7 -1.23 -33.86 -11.72
C GLN A 7 -2.64 -33.27 -11.62
N SER A 8 -2.74 -31.95 -11.71
CA SER A 8 -4.01 -31.21 -11.77
C SER A 8 -4.25 -30.67 -13.18
N ILE A 9 -5.52 -30.50 -13.53
CA ILE A 9 -5.95 -29.94 -14.81
C ILE A 9 -6.83 -28.72 -14.51
N TYR A 10 -6.51 -27.60 -15.15
CA TYR A 10 -7.32 -26.37 -15.09
C TYR A 10 -8.07 -26.20 -16.42
N CYS A 11 -9.40 -26.14 -16.38
CA CYS A 11 -10.25 -26.06 -17.57
C CYS A 11 -11.15 -24.82 -17.48
N MET A 12 -11.19 -24.03 -18.56
CA MET A 12 -12.00 -22.81 -18.68
C MET A 12 -13.02 -22.97 -19.82
N PRO A 13 -14.23 -23.48 -19.54
CA PRO A 13 -15.28 -23.57 -20.54
C PRO A 13 -15.83 -22.17 -20.90
N PRO A 14 -16.42 -21.98 -22.11
CA PRO A 14 -16.95 -20.68 -22.54
C PRO A 14 -18.03 -20.10 -21.61
N ARG A 15 -18.80 -20.97 -20.95
CA ARG A 15 -19.77 -20.59 -19.92
C ARG A 15 -19.24 -20.97 -18.55
N PRO A 16 -19.22 -20.07 -17.55
CA PRO A 16 -18.84 -20.43 -16.19
C PRO A 16 -19.74 -21.54 -15.64
N CYS A 17 -19.14 -22.70 -15.34
CA CYS A 17 -19.85 -23.85 -14.76
C CYS A 17 -20.18 -23.65 -13.27
N PHE A 18 -19.41 -22.82 -12.57
CA PHE A 18 -19.60 -22.51 -11.16
C PHE A 18 -19.71 -20.99 -10.99
N LYS A 19 -20.79 -20.53 -10.34
CA LYS A 19 -21.03 -19.13 -9.96
C LYS A 19 -21.38 -19.07 -8.48
N GLY A 20 -20.86 -18.07 -7.79
CA GLY A 20 -21.17 -17.81 -6.39
C GLY A 20 -21.21 -16.32 -6.12
N SER A 21 -21.90 -15.94 -5.05
CA SER A 21 -21.95 -14.55 -4.59
C SER A 21 -20.60 -14.12 -4.00
N ALA A 22 -20.13 -12.94 -4.38
CA ALA A 22 -18.89 -12.34 -3.88
C ALA A 22 -19.18 -11.29 -2.80
N PRO A 23 -18.26 -11.06 -1.84
CA PRO A 23 -18.39 -9.95 -0.90
C PRO A 23 -18.53 -8.62 -1.63
N ILE A 24 -19.48 -7.80 -1.18
CA ILE A 24 -19.83 -6.55 -1.84
C ILE A 24 -19.10 -5.36 -1.19
N ASN A 25 -18.92 -5.37 0.13
CA ASN A 25 -18.21 -4.32 0.86
C ASN A 25 -16.72 -4.65 1.06
N LEU A 26 -15.91 -3.60 1.25
CA LEU A 26 -14.46 -3.70 1.40
C LEU A 26 -14.03 -4.43 2.67
N SER A 27 -14.74 -4.21 3.79
CA SER A 27 -14.39 -4.78 5.09
C SER A 27 -14.51 -6.30 5.10
N ASP A 28 -15.57 -6.85 4.50
CA ASP A 28 -15.77 -8.30 4.38
C ASP A 28 -14.74 -8.92 3.44
N ARG A 29 -14.39 -8.22 2.35
CA ARG A 29 -13.32 -8.65 1.45
C ARG A 29 -11.96 -8.66 2.14
N LEU A 30 -11.66 -7.67 2.99
CA LEU A 30 -10.41 -7.66 3.78
C LEU A 30 -10.37 -8.76 4.84
N ASN A 31 -11.48 -9.07 5.51
CA ASN A 31 -11.56 -10.22 6.42
C ASN A 31 -11.39 -11.55 5.68
N GLN A 32 -11.89 -11.66 4.45
CA GLN A 32 -11.64 -12.83 3.60
C GLN A 32 -10.15 -12.95 3.25
N VAL A 33 -9.51 -11.87 2.81
CA VAL A 33 -8.07 -11.86 2.49
C VAL A 33 -7.23 -12.16 3.73
N LEU A 34 -7.61 -11.64 4.90
CA LEU A 34 -6.93 -11.92 6.17
C LEU A 34 -6.90 -13.42 6.45
N ARG A 35 -8.03 -14.12 6.26
CA ARG A 35 -8.07 -15.58 6.42
C ARG A 35 -7.12 -16.32 5.47
N TRP A 36 -7.09 -15.91 4.21
CA TRP A 36 -6.18 -16.52 3.23
C TRP A 36 -4.72 -16.29 3.61
N ALA A 37 -4.38 -15.07 4.02
CA ALA A 37 -3.04 -14.72 4.44
C ALA A 37 -2.62 -15.49 5.72
N LEU A 38 -3.52 -15.62 6.69
CA LEU A 38 -3.29 -16.42 7.90
C LEU A 38 -3.04 -17.89 7.57
N GLY A 39 -3.86 -18.48 6.70
CA GLY A 39 -3.66 -19.86 6.24
C GLY A 39 -2.31 -20.05 5.55
N SER A 40 -1.91 -19.10 4.69
CA SER A 40 -0.60 -19.11 4.05
C SER A 40 0.55 -19.00 5.06
N VAL A 41 0.47 -18.10 6.04
CA VAL A 41 1.49 -17.94 7.10
C VAL A 41 1.56 -19.19 7.99
N GLU A 42 0.42 -19.81 8.31
CA GLU A 42 0.39 -21.06 9.06
C GLU A 42 1.07 -22.20 8.30
N ILE A 43 0.78 -22.35 7.00
CA ILE A 43 1.46 -23.33 6.15
C ILE A 43 2.96 -23.05 6.07
N LEU A 44 3.36 -21.78 5.92
CA LEU A 44 4.75 -21.36 5.87
C LEU A 44 5.54 -21.75 7.13
N LEU A 45 4.91 -21.61 8.30
CA LEU A 45 5.52 -21.93 9.59
C LEU A 45 5.32 -23.40 10.01
N SER A 46 4.61 -24.19 9.20
CA SER A 46 4.35 -25.60 9.46
C SER A 46 5.44 -26.53 8.91
N ARG A 47 5.37 -27.81 9.29
CA ARG A 47 6.17 -28.89 8.67
C ARG A 47 5.92 -29.09 7.17
N HIS A 48 4.83 -28.53 6.62
CA HIS A 48 4.41 -28.70 5.23
C HIS A 48 4.82 -27.54 4.32
N CYS A 49 5.66 -26.62 4.80
CA CYS A 49 6.17 -25.51 4.01
C CYS A 49 6.95 -25.99 2.77
N PRO A 50 6.63 -25.46 1.56
CA PRO A 50 7.23 -25.92 0.31
C PRO A 50 8.75 -25.65 0.19
N ILE A 51 9.31 -24.81 1.06
CA ILE A 51 10.75 -24.49 1.11
C ILE A 51 11.58 -25.68 1.63
N TRP A 52 11.03 -26.53 2.50
CA TRP A 52 11.76 -27.69 3.04
C TRP A 52 10.99 -29.01 2.94
N TYR A 53 9.67 -28.97 2.74
CA TYR A 53 8.85 -30.17 2.67
C TYR A 53 8.94 -30.86 1.29
N GLY A 54 8.95 -32.19 1.28
CA GLY A 54 8.72 -32.99 0.07
C GLY A 54 9.84 -32.94 -0.96
N TYR A 55 11.10 -32.76 -0.55
CA TYR A 55 12.26 -32.83 -1.45
C TYR A 55 12.52 -34.23 -2.00
N ASN A 56 12.20 -35.28 -1.23
CA ASN A 56 12.25 -36.67 -1.68
C ASN A 56 11.00 -37.07 -2.52
N GLY A 57 10.15 -36.10 -2.88
CA GLY A 57 8.92 -36.31 -3.62
C GLY A 57 9.09 -36.17 -5.14
N ARG A 58 7.96 -36.15 -5.85
CA ARG A 58 7.89 -36.01 -7.32
C ARG A 58 7.49 -34.59 -7.78
N LEU A 59 7.66 -33.58 -6.92
CA LEU A 59 7.28 -32.21 -7.21
C LEU A 59 8.29 -31.56 -8.17
N LYS A 60 7.82 -31.01 -9.28
CA LYS A 60 8.70 -30.32 -10.24
C LYS A 60 9.26 -29.02 -9.64
N LEU A 61 10.45 -28.60 -10.08
CA LEU A 61 11.10 -27.39 -9.55
C LEU A 61 10.25 -26.14 -9.75
N LEU A 62 9.75 -25.90 -10.97
CA LEU A 62 8.94 -24.71 -11.27
C LEU A 62 7.60 -24.72 -10.51
N GLU A 63 7.02 -25.90 -10.33
CA GLU A 63 5.82 -26.08 -9.51
C GLU A 63 6.10 -25.77 -8.03
N ARG A 64 7.25 -26.19 -7.50
CA ARG A 64 7.70 -25.82 -6.15
C ARG A 64 7.84 -24.30 -6.01
N LEU A 65 8.44 -23.62 -6.99
CA LEU A 65 8.55 -22.16 -6.96
C LEU A 65 7.17 -21.48 -6.94
N ALA A 66 6.20 -21.98 -7.71
CA ALA A 66 4.82 -21.48 -7.66
C ALA A 66 4.18 -21.68 -6.28
N TYR A 67 4.40 -22.83 -5.64
CA TYR A 67 3.95 -23.08 -4.27
C TYR A 67 4.63 -22.16 -3.27
N ILE A 68 5.94 -21.95 -3.37
CA ILE A 68 6.67 -21.03 -2.49
C ILE A 68 6.06 -19.63 -2.63
N ASN A 69 5.90 -19.12 -3.86
CA ASN A 69 5.29 -17.82 -4.12
C ASN A 69 3.89 -17.67 -3.47
N THR A 70 3.05 -18.71 -3.61
CA THR A 70 1.67 -18.74 -3.06
C THR A 70 1.64 -18.80 -1.52
N ILE A 71 2.71 -19.26 -0.88
CA ILE A 71 2.77 -19.37 0.58
C ILE A 71 3.46 -18.15 1.20
N VAL A 72 4.50 -17.60 0.56
CA VAL A 72 5.27 -16.47 1.12
C VAL A 72 4.68 -15.10 0.80
N TYR A 73 3.68 -14.99 -0.08
CA TYR A 73 3.13 -13.68 -0.50
C TYR A 73 2.76 -12.75 0.66
N PRO A 74 2.23 -13.19 1.82
CA PRO A 74 1.88 -12.26 2.89
C PRO A 74 3.11 -11.54 3.46
N ILE A 75 4.30 -12.15 3.44
CA ILE A 75 5.54 -11.56 3.96
C ILE A 75 5.93 -10.31 3.18
N THR A 76 5.57 -10.22 1.89
CA THR A 76 5.85 -9.02 1.07
C THR A 76 5.18 -7.75 1.63
N SER A 77 4.19 -7.88 2.52
CA SER A 77 3.59 -6.75 3.24
C SER A 77 4.58 -5.95 4.09
N VAL A 78 5.59 -6.60 4.67
CA VAL A 78 6.58 -5.95 5.56
C VAL A 78 7.47 -4.95 4.81
N PRO A 79 8.14 -5.33 3.70
CA PRO A 79 8.86 -4.34 2.90
C PRO A 79 7.91 -3.36 2.20
N LEU A 80 6.69 -3.79 1.83
CA LEU A 80 5.71 -2.91 1.18
C LEU A 80 5.26 -1.78 2.10
N ILE A 81 4.97 -2.03 3.38
CA ILE A 81 4.56 -0.95 4.30
C ILE A 81 5.68 0.06 4.48
N ALA A 82 6.94 -0.39 4.58
CA ALA A 82 8.09 0.50 4.63
C ALA A 82 8.22 1.33 3.35
N TYR A 83 8.06 0.70 2.18
CA TYR A 83 8.07 1.37 0.88
C TYR A 83 6.98 2.44 0.77
N CYS A 84 5.76 2.16 1.22
CA CYS A 84 4.65 3.13 1.16
C CYS A 84 4.80 4.31 2.13
N VAL A 85 5.50 4.13 3.25
CA VAL A 85 5.78 5.18 4.25
C VAL A 85 6.98 6.05 3.85
N LEU A 86 7.93 5.49 3.09
CA LEU A 86 9.20 6.14 2.77
C LEU A 86 9.07 7.51 2.10
N PRO A 87 8.18 7.74 1.11
CA PRO A 87 8.04 9.04 0.47
C PRO A 87 7.59 10.13 1.47
N ALA A 88 6.69 9.77 2.40
CA ALA A 88 6.22 10.69 3.44
C ALA A 88 7.38 11.12 4.35
N ILE A 89 8.23 10.18 4.78
CA ILE A 89 9.42 10.49 5.60
C ILE A 89 10.36 11.43 4.84
N CYS A 90 10.62 11.16 3.56
CA CYS A 90 11.47 12.01 2.70
C CYS A 90 10.92 13.43 2.55
N LEU A 91 9.59 13.58 2.45
CA LEU A 91 8.93 14.87 2.37
C LEU A 91 8.99 15.63 3.70
N LEU A 92 8.73 14.96 4.83
CA LEU A 92 8.70 15.58 6.16
C LEU A 92 10.10 15.95 6.68
N THR A 93 11.10 15.10 6.45
CA THR A 93 12.48 15.34 6.91
C THR A 93 13.31 16.17 5.94
N ASN A 94 12.73 16.50 4.78
CA ASN A 94 13.40 17.08 3.62
C ASN A 94 14.64 16.29 3.13
N LYS A 95 14.84 15.05 3.57
CA LYS A 95 15.91 14.19 3.03
C LYS A 95 15.46 13.49 1.76
N PHE A 96 16.39 13.23 0.86
CA PHE A 96 16.14 12.39 -0.31
C PHE A 96 17.09 11.20 -0.26
N ILE A 97 16.53 10.00 -0.37
CA ILE A 97 17.29 8.75 -0.16
C ILE A 97 18.15 8.41 -1.37
N ILE A 98 17.67 8.78 -2.57
CA ILE A 98 18.41 8.59 -3.80
C ILE A 98 19.31 9.83 -3.97
N PRO A 99 20.65 9.68 -4.07
CA PRO A 99 21.52 10.81 -4.38
C PRO A 99 21.21 11.34 -5.79
N GLU A 100 21.81 12.47 -6.17
CA GLU A 100 21.69 12.95 -7.56
C GLU A 100 22.03 11.83 -8.55
N ILE A 101 21.08 11.53 -9.43
CA ILE A 101 21.18 10.41 -10.36
C ILE A 101 22.11 10.84 -11.48
N SER A 102 23.27 10.17 -11.58
CA SER A 102 24.18 10.37 -12.71
C SER A 102 23.51 9.99 -14.04
N ASN A 103 24.00 10.53 -15.16
CA ASN A 103 23.48 10.19 -16.49
C ASN A 103 23.43 8.67 -16.72
N TYR A 104 24.45 7.94 -16.26
CA TYR A 104 24.50 6.48 -16.35
C TYR A 104 23.39 5.82 -15.52
N ALA A 105 23.24 6.19 -14.25
CA ALA A 105 22.18 5.66 -13.39
C ALA A 105 20.78 5.99 -13.92
N GLY A 106 20.60 7.19 -14.49
CA GLY A 106 19.35 7.63 -15.11
C GLY A 106 18.92 6.73 -16.26
N MET A 107 19.85 6.27 -17.09
CA MET A 107 19.55 5.31 -18.16
C MET A 107 19.03 3.97 -17.61
N PHE A 108 19.60 3.44 -16.52
CA PHE A 108 19.09 2.20 -15.91
C PHE A 108 17.68 2.39 -15.36
N PHE A 109 17.39 3.53 -14.73
CA PHE A 109 16.04 3.85 -14.28
C PHE A 109 15.05 3.87 -15.44
N ILE A 110 15.38 4.54 -16.54
CA ILE A 110 14.54 4.59 -17.74
C ILE A 110 14.32 3.20 -18.34
N LEU A 111 15.40 2.41 -18.50
CA LEU A 111 15.33 1.06 -19.05
C LEU A 111 14.50 0.12 -18.16
N LEU A 112 14.61 0.23 -16.84
CA LEU A 112 13.80 -0.53 -15.90
C LEU A 112 12.31 -0.22 -16.08
N PHE A 113 11.93 1.05 -16.06
CA PHE A 113 10.52 1.44 -16.26
C PHE A 113 10.02 1.03 -17.64
N ALA A 114 10.81 1.22 -18.69
CA ALA A 114 10.47 0.79 -20.05
C ALA A 114 10.24 -0.73 -20.11
N SER A 115 11.09 -1.52 -19.44
CA SER A 115 10.92 -2.98 -19.36
C SER A 115 9.64 -3.35 -18.61
N ILE A 116 9.33 -2.71 -17.47
CA ILE A 116 8.11 -2.99 -16.70
C ILE A 116 6.87 -2.71 -17.56
N PHE A 117 6.82 -1.56 -18.24
CA PHE A 117 5.69 -1.22 -19.11
C PHE A 117 5.58 -2.17 -20.31
N ALA A 118 6.70 -2.49 -20.97
CA ALA A 118 6.68 -3.42 -22.10
C ALA A 118 6.19 -4.82 -21.70
N THR A 119 6.65 -5.33 -20.54
CA THR A 119 6.19 -6.61 -20.01
C THR A 119 4.70 -6.58 -19.67
N GLY A 120 4.22 -5.54 -18.99
CA GLY A 120 2.80 -5.40 -18.65
C GLY A 120 1.91 -5.34 -19.89
N ILE A 121 2.29 -4.57 -20.91
CA ILE A 121 1.55 -4.50 -22.19
C ILE A 121 1.49 -5.87 -22.87
N LEU A 122 2.61 -6.60 -22.90
CA LEU A 122 2.68 -7.92 -23.51
C LEU A 122 1.81 -8.94 -22.78
N GLU A 123 1.82 -8.92 -21.45
CA GLU A 123 1.00 -9.79 -20.60
C GLU A 123 -0.50 -9.53 -20.79
N LEU A 124 -0.91 -8.25 -20.79
CA LEU A 124 -2.32 -7.87 -21.01
C LEU A 124 -2.79 -8.28 -22.41
N ARG A 125 -1.94 -8.13 -23.43
CA ARG A 125 -2.28 -8.50 -24.80
C ARG A 125 -2.55 -9.99 -24.96
N TRP A 126 -1.73 -10.86 -24.36
CA TRP A 126 -1.92 -12.31 -24.49
C TRP A 126 -3.01 -12.86 -23.57
N SER A 127 -3.19 -12.26 -22.38
CA SER A 127 -4.22 -12.70 -21.42
C SER A 127 -5.63 -12.22 -21.76
N GLY A 128 -5.77 -11.15 -22.56
CA GLY A 128 -7.06 -10.53 -22.88
C GLY A 128 -7.70 -9.80 -21.70
N VAL A 129 -6.94 -9.56 -20.61
CA VAL A 129 -7.40 -8.84 -19.43
C VAL A 129 -7.42 -7.33 -19.72
N GLY A 130 -8.49 -6.65 -19.31
CA GLY A 130 -8.60 -5.19 -19.44
C GLY A 130 -7.63 -4.45 -18.52
N ILE A 131 -7.10 -3.32 -18.99
CA ILE A 131 -6.16 -2.49 -18.21
C ILE A 131 -6.76 -2.01 -16.88
N GLU A 132 -8.08 -1.74 -16.86
CA GLU A 132 -8.78 -1.31 -15.65
C GLU A 132 -8.82 -2.43 -14.60
N ASP A 133 -9.03 -3.68 -15.01
CA ASP A 133 -9.04 -4.83 -14.10
C ASP A 133 -7.65 -5.14 -13.55
N TRP A 134 -6.62 -5.01 -14.39
CA TRP A 134 -5.23 -5.13 -13.97
C TRP A 134 -4.86 -4.05 -12.94
N TRP A 135 -5.17 -2.78 -13.22
CA TRP A 135 -4.89 -1.69 -12.30
C TRP A 135 -5.66 -1.83 -10.97
N ARG A 136 -6.94 -2.22 -11.03
CA ARG A 136 -7.74 -2.50 -9.82
C ARG A 136 -7.15 -3.65 -9.00
N ASN A 137 -6.56 -4.64 -9.65
CA ASN A 137 -5.87 -5.74 -8.97
C ASN A 137 -4.62 -5.24 -8.23
N GLU A 138 -3.80 -4.40 -8.87
CA GLU A 138 -2.62 -3.79 -8.24
C GLU A 138 -3.00 -2.91 -7.04
N GLN A 139 -4.03 -2.08 -7.18
CA GLN A 139 -4.58 -1.29 -6.07
C GLN A 139 -5.04 -2.20 -4.91
N PHE A 140 -5.76 -3.27 -5.22
CA PHE A 140 -6.22 -4.22 -4.21
C PHE A 140 -5.07 -4.97 -3.55
N TRP A 141 -4.01 -5.29 -4.29
CA TRP A 141 -2.78 -5.89 -3.76
C TRP A 141 -2.09 -4.96 -2.76
N VAL A 142 -1.94 -3.67 -3.07
CA VAL A 142 -1.36 -2.69 -2.12
C VAL A 142 -2.24 -2.51 -0.88
N ILE A 143 -3.56 -2.42 -1.06
CA ILE A 143 -4.50 -2.30 0.08
C ILE A 143 -4.43 -3.55 0.96
N GLY A 144 -4.48 -4.75 0.39
CA GLY A 144 -4.37 -6.01 1.14
C GLY A 144 -3.00 -6.17 1.81
N GLY A 145 -1.94 -5.78 1.12
CA GLY A 145 -0.56 -5.77 1.61
C GLY A 145 -0.36 -4.85 2.81
N THR A 146 -0.85 -3.62 2.73
CA THR A 146 -0.77 -2.66 3.84
C THR A 146 -1.75 -2.96 4.98
N SER A 147 -2.71 -3.87 4.81
CA SER A 147 -3.71 -4.22 5.83
C SER A 147 -3.66 -5.71 6.24
N ALA A 148 -4.51 -6.53 5.64
CA ALA A 148 -4.77 -7.92 5.99
C ALA A 148 -3.50 -8.79 6.00
N HIS A 149 -2.62 -8.63 5.02
CA HIS A 149 -1.37 -9.40 4.95
C HIS A 149 -0.44 -9.05 6.11
N LEU A 150 -0.29 -7.75 6.42
CA LEU A 150 0.54 -7.28 7.51
C LEU A 150 0.06 -7.82 8.86
N PHE A 151 -1.26 -7.73 9.11
CA PHE A 151 -1.87 -8.31 10.31
C PHE A 151 -1.67 -9.83 10.40
N ALA A 152 -1.85 -10.56 9.29
CA ALA A 152 -1.66 -12.01 9.26
C ALA A 152 -0.22 -12.42 9.60
N VAL A 153 0.78 -11.69 9.09
CA VAL A 153 2.20 -11.94 9.39
C VAL A 153 2.47 -11.76 10.89
N PHE A 154 2.03 -10.64 11.48
CA PHE A 154 2.22 -10.41 12.92
C PHE A 154 1.48 -11.43 13.78
N GLN A 155 0.24 -11.79 13.43
CA GLN A 155 -0.52 -12.81 14.14
C GLN A 155 0.14 -14.18 14.05
N GLY A 156 0.64 -14.58 12.87
CA GLY A 156 1.34 -15.85 12.71
C GLY A 156 2.65 -15.92 13.50
N LEU A 157 3.41 -14.81 13.53
CA LEU A 157 4.62 -14.72 14.36
C LEU A 157 4.29 -14.81 15.85
N LEU A 158 3.25 -14.11 16.33
CA LEU A 158 2.81 -14.21 17.72
C LEU A 158 2.34 -15.62 18.08
N LYS A 159 1.61 -16.30 17.19
CA LYS A 159 1.18 -17.69 17.40
C LYS A 159 2.38 -18.62 17.61
N VAL A 160 3.41 -18.51 16.76
CA VAL A 160 4.59 -19.38 16.82
C VAL A 160 5.53 -19.03 17.99
N LEU A 161 5.72 -17.74 18.29
CA LEU A 161 6.66 -17.29 19.32
C LEU A 161 6.06 -17.31 20.73
N ALA A 162 4.77 -17.01 20.88
CA ALA A 162 4.11 -16.84 22.17
C ALA A 162 3.08 -17.94 22.49
N GLY A 163 2.80 -18.86 21.56
CA GLY A 163 1.82 -19.94 21.76
C GLY A 163 0.39 -19.44 21.95
N ILE A 164 0.08 -18.20 21.56
CA ILE A 164 -1.24 -17.59 21.70
C ILE A 164 -2.13 -18.10 20.56
N ASP A 165 -3.18 -18.84 20.92
CA ASP A 165 -4.23 -19.21 19.97
C ASP A 165 -5.04 -17.97 19.58
N THR A 166 -4.86 -17.52 18.34
CA THR A 166 -5.62 -16.42 17.77
C THR A 166 -7.02 -16.92 17.40
N ASN A 167 -7.96 -16.83 18.35
CA ASN A 167 -9.34 -17.22 18.12
C ASN A 167 -9.99 -16.43 16.98
N PHE A 168 -10.59 -17.17 16.05
CA PHE A 168 -11.13 -16.66 14.79
C PHE A 168 -12.59 -16.23 14.95
N THR A 169 -12.92 -14.98 14.62
CA THR A 169 -14.30 -14.54 14.39
C THR A 169 -14.72 -14.90 12.98
N VAL A 170 -15.56 -15.93 12.84
CA VAL A 170 -16.16 -16.31 11.56
C VAL A 170 -17.07 -15.18 11.07
N THR A 171 -16.77 -14.60 9.91
CA THR A 171 -17.71 -13.73 9.20
C THR A 171 -18.96 -14.54 8.86
N SER A 172 -20.09 -14.20 9.47
CA SER A 172 -21.39 -14.79 9.12
C SER A 172 -21.76 -14.38 7.70
N LYS A 173 -22.23 -15.35 6.91
CA LYS A 173 -22.94 -15.07 5.65
C LYS A 173 -24.44 -14.94 5.95
N ALA A 174 -24.81 -13.98 6.80
CA ALA A 174 -26.22 -13.62 6.94
C ALA A 174 -26.54 -12.63 5.80
N SER A 175 -27.45 -13.03 4.93
CA SER A 175 -28.17 -12.13 4.03
C SER A 175 -29.14 -11.34 4.90
N ASP A 176 -28.83 -10.07 5.17
CA ASP A 176 -29.86 -9.14 5.63
C ASP A 176 -30.75 -8.89 4.41
N GLU A 177 -31.81 -9.70 4.32
CA GLU A 177 -32.96 -9.46 3.46
C GLU A 177 -33.66 -8.21 3.99
N ASP A 178 -33.21 -7.02 3.61
CA ASP A 178 -34.06 -5.82 3.50
C ASP A 178 -33.30 -4.61 2.93
N GLY A 179 -33.72 -4.19 1.74
CA GLY A 179 -33.70 -2.78 1.35
C GLY A 179 -32.43 -2.21 0.71
N ASP A 180 -32.49 -2.07 -0.62
CA ASP A 180 -31.66 -1.22 -1.48
C ASP A 180 -30.21 -1.63 -1.77
N PHE A 181 -29.86 -1.55 -3.06
CA PHE A 181 -28.52 -1.61 -3.65
C PHE A 181 -27.55 -0.49 -3.16
N ALA A 182 -27.85 0.14 -2.03
CA ALA A 182 -27.05 1.12 -1.31
C ALA A 182 -25.91 0.49 -0.48
N GLU A 183 -25.90 -0.83 -0.30
CA GLU A 183 -24.92 -1.56 0.51
C GLU A 183 -23.50 -1.65 -0.10
N LEU A 184 -23.34 -1.32 -1.38
CA LEU A 184 -22.04 -1.41 -2.08
C LEU A 184 -20.93 -0.54 -1.46
N TYR A 185 -21.32 0.44 -0.64
CA TYR A 185 -20.43 1.46 -0.06
C TYR A 185 -20.51 1.55 1.46
N VAL A 186 -21.09 0.57 2.16
CA VAL A 186 -21.12 0.59 3.63
C VAL A 186 -19.74 0.21 4.16
N PHE A 187 -18.98 1.23 4.54
CA PHE A 187 -17.66 1.11 5.14
C PHE A 187 -17.82 0.68 6.62
N LYS A 188 -17.52 -0.58 6.95
CA LYS A 188 -17.51 -1.06 8.35
C LYS A 188 -16.12 -0.85 8.93
N TRP A 189 -15.98 -0.01 9.96
CA TRP A 189 -14.69 0.25 10.60
C TRP A 189 -14.12 -1.03 11.24
N THR A 190 -12.86 -1.35 10.94
CA THR A 190 -12.12 -2.48 11.52
C THR A 190 -10.67 -2.08 11.78
N SER A 191 -9.98 -2.78 12.69
CA SER A 191 -8.55 -2.54 12.98
C SER A 191 -7.65 -2.74 11.75
N LEU A 192 -8.08 -3.54 10.77
CA LEU A 192 -7.40 -3.76 9.49
C LEU A 192 -7.25 -2.46 8.67
N LEU A 193 -8.11 -1.47 8.91
CA LEU A 193 -8.11 -0.21 8.18
C LEU A 193 -7.13 0.80 8.76
N ILE A 194 -6.61 0.57 9.97
CA ILE A 194 -5.71 1.50 10.65
C ILE A 194 -4.42 1.71 9.85
N PRO A 195 -3.63 0.69 9.48
CA PRO A 195 -2.38 0.93 8.76
C PRO A 195 -2.55 1.61 7.38
N PRO A 196 -3.46 1.20 6.47
CA PRO A 196 -3.63 1.90 5.19
C PRO A 196 -4.13 3.33 5.37
N THR A 197 -4.97 3.60 6.38
CA THR A 197 -5.38 4.99 6.71
C THR A 197 -4.19 5.81 7.19
N THR A 198 -3.34 5.26 8.07
CA THR A 198 -2.13 5.93 8.53
C THR A 198 -1.20 6.24 7.37
N VAL A 199 -0.91 5.27 6.49
CA VAL A 199 -0.08 5.46 5.28
C VAL A 199 -0.62 6.58 4.40
N LEU A 200 -1.94 6.62 4.21
CA LEU A 200 -2.59 7.65 3.41
C LEU A 200 -2.44 9.03 4.04
N VAL A 201 -2.74 9.16 5.34
CA VAL A 201 -2.67 10.43 6.07
C VAL A 201 -1.25 10.98 6.11
N ILE A 202 -0.24 10.16 6.44
CA ILE A 202 1.15 10.63 6.52
C ILE A 202 1.69 11.06 5.15
N ASN A 203 1.27 10.41 4.06
CA ASN A 203 1.67 10.82 2.71
C ASN A 203 1.02 12.16 2.33
N LEU A 204 -0.28 12.34 2.63
CA LEU A 204 -0.96 13.63 2.40
C LEU A 204 -0.33 14.77 3.21
N VAL A 205 -0.08 14.55 4.50
CA VAL A 205 0.60 15.54 5.37
C VAL A 205 2.01 15.82 4.87
N GLY A 206 2.76 14.78 4.49
CA GLY A 206 4.09 14.89 3.89
C GLY A 206 4.08 15.75 2.63
N MET A 207 3.14 15.54 1.71
CA MET A 207 3.02 16.35 0.50
C MET A 207 2.81 17.83 0.81
N VAL A 208 1.89 18.15 1.73
CA VAL A 208 1.62 19.54 2.15
C VAL A 208 2.86 20.17 2.77
N ALA A 209 3.54 19.47 3.68
CA ALA A 209 4.75 19.94 4.33
C ALA A 209 5.90 20.16 3.32
N GLY A 210 6.11 19.20 2.40
CA GLY A 210 7.15 19.29 1.37
C GLY A 210 6.94 20.43 0.39
N ILE A 211 5.69 20.64 -0.07
CA ILE A 211 5.32 21.78 -0.92
C ILE A 211 5.51 23.09 -0.17
N SER A 212 5.05 23.17 1.09
CA SER A 212 5.21 24.36 1.91
C SER A 212 6.68 24.71 2.14
N TYR A 213 7.54 23.71 2.37
CA TYR A 213 8.98 23.92 2.50
C TYR A 213 9.58 24.48 1.19
N ALA A 214 9.25 23.88 0.04
CA ALA A 214 9.82 24.29 -1.24
C ALA A 214 9.41 25.69 -1.67
N ILE A 215 8.18 26.11 -1.36
CA ILE A 215 7.72 27.49 -1.58
C ILE A 215 8.58 28.49 -0.78
N ASN A 216 8.99 28.12 0.44
CA ASN A 216 9.76 28.99 1.32
C ASN A 216 11.29 28.94 1.07
N SER A 217 11.81 27.88 0.45
CA SER A 217 13.25 27.68 0.22
C SER A 217 13.73 28.04 -1.19
N GLY A 218 12.85 28.53 -2.06
CA GLY A 218 13.20 28.98 -3.41
C GLY A 218 13.39 27.86 -4.44
N TYR A 219 13.69 28.24 -5.70
CA TYR A 219 13.62 27.37 -6.88
C TYR A 219 14.51 26.11 -6.82
N GLN A 220 15.64 26.15 -6.11
CA GLN A 220 16.57 25.02 -6.04
C GLN A 220 15.99 23.77 -5.35
N SER A 221 14.91 23.94 -4.56
CA SER A 221 14.24 22.83 -3.87
C SER A 221 13.23 22.05 -4.74
N TRP A 222 12.88 22.56 -5.92
CA TRP A 222 11.78 22.01 -6.74
C TRP A 222 12.13 20.71 -7.46
N GLY A 223 13.38 20.55 -7.91
CA GLY A 223 13.84 19.31 -8.56
C GLY A 223 13.74 18.10 -7.63
N PRO A 224 14.39 18.13 -6.45
CA PRO A 224 14.25 17.07 -5.45
C PRO A 224 12.82 16.87 -4.94
N LEU A 225 12.03 17.94 -4.85
CA LEU A 225 10.62 17.84 -4.47
C LEU A 225 9.82 16.99 -5.47
N PHE A 226 10.03 17.16 -6.78
CA PHE A 226 9.29 16.43 -7.81
C PHE A 226 9.39 14.91 -7.63
N GLY A 227 10.61 14.40 -7.40
CA GLY A 227 10.82 12.96 -7.16
C GLY A 227 10.07 12.46 -5.92
N LYS A 228 10.15 13.21 -4.81
CA LYS A 228 9.44 12.86 -3.57
C LYS A 228 7.92 12.87 -3.74
N LEU A 229 7.39 13.89 -4.42
CA LEU A 229 5.96 14.01 -4.71
C LEU A 229 5.49 12.89 -5.64
N PHE A 230 6.27 12.55 -6.66
CA PHE A 230 5.93 11.45 -7.59
C PHE A 230 5.68 10.14 -6.84
N PHE A 231 6.60 9.74 -5.95
CA PHE A 231 6.43 8.50 -5.17
C PHE A 231 5.27 8.58 -4.18
N SER A 232 5.06 9.73 -3.53
CA SER A 232 3.94 9.91 -2.59
C SER A 232 2.59 9.85 -3.32
N ILE A 233 2.47 10.50 -4.48
CA ILE A 233 1.29 10.43 -5.35
C ILE A 233 1.06 9.01 -5.83
N TRP A 234 2.11 8.28 -6.22
CA TRP A 234 2.00 6.88 -6.63
C TRP A 234 1.37 6.00 -5.53
N VAL A 235 1.79 6.17 -4.28
CA VAL A 235 1.20 5.47 -3.13
C VAL A 235 -0.28 5.86 -2.94
N ILE A 236 -0.60 7.16 -3.01
CA ILE A 236 -1.98 7.66 -2.87
C ILE A 236 -2.88 7.13 -3.99
N LEU A 237 -2.39 7.05 -5.24
CA LEU A 237 -3.13 6.48 -6.37
C LEU A 237 -3.44 4.98 -6.17
N HIS A 238 -2.53 4.23 -5.55
CA HIS A 238 -2.79 2.83 -5.20
C HIS A 238 -3.85 2.69 -4.10
N LEU A 239 -3.84 3.60 -3.13
CA LEU A 239 -4.82 3.66 -2.04
C LEU A 239 -6.09 4.44 -2.39
N TYR A 240 -6.24 4.94 -3.61
CA TYR A 240 -7.38 5.78 -4.00
C TYR A 240 -8.75 5.08 -3.84
N PRO A 241 -8.93 3.80 -4.22
CA PRO A 241 -10.20 3.11 -4.00
C PRO A 241 -10.53 2.98 -2.51
N PHE A 242 -9.50 2.80 -1.67
CA PHE A 242 -9.63 2.77 -0.21
C PHE A 242 -10.06 4.15 0.34
N LEU A 243 -9.42 5.23 -0.12
CA LEU A 243 -9.81 6.61 0.20
C LEU A 243 -11.26 6.89 -0.22
N LYS A 244 -11.64 6.49 -1.43
CA LYS A 244 -13.02 6.63 -1.92
C LYS A 244 -14.01 5.84 -1.07
N GLY A 245 -13.62 4.66 -0.58
CA GLY A 245 -14.40 3.86 0.36
C GLY A 245 -14.57 4.54 1.72
N LEU A 246 -13.50 5.10 2.29
CA LEU A 246 -13.55 5.91 3.52
C LEU A 246 -14.47 7.14 3.38
N MET A 247 -14.51 7.74 2.19
CA MET A 247 -15.36 8.89 1.88
C MET A 247 -16.79 8.51 1.44
N GLY A 248 -17.13 7.21 1.46
CA GLY A 248 -18.41 6.68 1.00
C GLY A 248 -19.55 6.90 1.99
N ARG A 249 -20.48 7.81 1.63
CA ARG A 249 -21.83 8.03 2.17
C ARG A 249 -21.98 8.33 3.68
N GLN A 250 -21.59 9.55 4.05
CA GLN A 250 -22.61 10.57 4.33
C GLN A 250 -22.53 11.62 3.22
N ASN A 251 -23.68 12.13 2.78
CA ASN A 251 -23.88 13.06 1.67
C ASN A 251 -22.73 14.05 1.48
N ARG A 252 -22.28 14.20 0.21
CA ARG A 252 -21.37 15.25 -0.30
C ARG A 252 -20.49 15.84 0.80
N THR A 253 -19.26 15.36 0.99
CA THR A 253 -18.26 16.25 1.60
C THR A 253 -18.26 17.50 0.73
N PRO A 254 -18.79 18.64 1.22
CA PRO A 254 -18.99 19.77 0.35
C PRO A 254 -17.61 20.14 -0.20
N THR A 255 -17.48 20.38 -1.50
CA THR A 255 -16.20 20.80 -2.07
C THR A 255 -15.64 21.99 -1.28
N ILE A 256 -16.52 22.82 -0.72
CA ILE A 256 -16.18 23.90 0.20
C ILE A 256 -15.50 23.41 1.49
N VAL A 257 -15.91 22.31 2.12
CA VAL A 257 -15.24 21.76 3.32
C VAL A 257 -13.87 21.19 2.99
N ILE A 258 -13.73 20.52 1.84
CA ILE A 258 -12.41 20.03 1.38
C ILE A 258 -11.49 21.21 1.06
N VAL A 259 -11.99 22.20 0.32
CA VAL A 259 -11.24 23.42 -0.01
C VAL A 259 -10.87 24.16 1.27
N TRP A 260 -11.80 24.37 2.21
CA TRP A 260 -11.49 24.98 3.50
C TRP A 260 -10.51 24.16 4.32
N SER A 261 -10.60 22.83 4.31
CA SER A 261 -9.64 21.97 5.04
C SER A 261 -8.25 22.06 4.44
N ILE A 262 -8.13 22.05 3.10
CA ILE A 262 -6.86 22.25 2.40
C ILE A 262 -6.32 23.66 2.68
N LEU A 263 -7.18 24.68 2.64
CA LEU A 263 -6.81 26.07 2.82
C LEU A 263 -6.42 26.34 4.28
N LEU A 264 -7.14 25.79 5.27
CA LEU A 264 -6.77 25.83 6.69
C LEU A 264 -5.47 25.07 6.95
N ALA A 265 -5.31 23.85 6.40
CA ALA A 265 -4.09 23.07 6.55
C ALA A 265 -2.87 23.78 5.94
N SER A 266 -3.08 24.45 4.80
CA SER A 266 -2.07 25.29 4.16
C SER A 266 -1.74 26.52 5.00
N ILE A 267 -2.75 27.23 5.52
CA ILE A 267 -2.56 28.37 6.43
C ILE A 267 -1.84 27.93 7.71
N PHE A 268 -2.23 26.81 8.32
CA PHE A 268 -1.59 26.30 9.54
C PHE A 268 -0.17 25.83 9.29
N SER A 269 0.10 25.24 8.13
CA SER A 269 1.46 24.87 7.72
C SER A 269 2.33 26.11 7.49
N LEU A 270 1.79 27.14 6.81
CA LEU A 270 2.47 28.43 6.62
C LEU A 270 2.69 29.17 7.95
N LEU A 271 1.70 29.17 8.86
CA LEU A 271 1.80 29.74 10.20
C LEU A 271 2.82 28.99 11.05
N TRP A 272 2.83 27.66 11.02
CA TRP A 272 3.80 26.84 11.73
C TRP A 272 5.23 27.16 11.29
N VAL A 273 5.46 27.29 9.98
CA VAL A 273 6.77 27.68 9.43
C VAL A 273 7.15 29.12 9.80
N LYS A 274 6.19 30.05 9.87
CA LYS A 274 6.44 31.44 10.30
C LYS A 274 6.69 31.58 11.80
N ILE A 275 6.02 30.76 12.61
CA ILE A 275 6.09 30.82 14.08
C ILE A 275 7.27 30.00 14.61
N ASP A 276 7.77 29.03 13.84
CA ASP A 276 8.81 28.04 14.17
C ASP A 276 9.55 28.31 15.50
N PRO A 277 9.10 27.71 16.61
CA PRO A 277 9.67 27.93 17.93
C PRO A 277 11.02 27.23 18.12
N PHE A 278 11.50 26.47 17.12
CA PHE A 278 12.75 25.72 17.19
C PHE A 278 13.94 26.44 16.52
N ILE A 279 13.72 27.58 15.86
CA ILE A 279 14.82 28.44 15.39
C ILE A 279 15.32 29.26 16.57
N SER A 280 16.54 28.98 17.04
CA SER A 280 17.16 29.78 18.10
C SER A 280 17.29 31.24 17.66
N PRO A 281 17.23 32.22 18.58
CA PRO A 281 17.38 33.64 18.24
C PRO A 281 18.64 33.94 17.42
N THR A 282 19.69 33.15 17.63
CA THR A 282 20.97 33.20 16.93
C THR A 282 20.87 32.86 15.44
N GLN A 283 20.03 31.88 15.06
CA GLN A 283 19.79 31.51 13.66
C GLN A 283 18.91 32.55 12.94
N LYS A 284 17.96 33.18 13.66
CA LYS A 284 17.17 34.31 13.14
C LYS A 284 18.04 35.54 12.86
N ALA A 285 19.01 35.83 13.74
CA ALA A 285 19.95 36.95 13.56
C ALA A 285 20.90 36.75 12.37
N ALA A 286 21.40 35.53 12.17
CA ALA A 286 22.24 35.18 11.03
C ALA A 286 21.49 35.27 9.67
N ALA A 287 20.21 34.86 9.63
CA ALA A 287 19.38 34.94 8.43
C ALA A 287 18.96 36.37 8.04
N LEU A 288 18.90 37.29 9.01
CA LEU A 288 18.58 38.71 8.82
C LEU A 288 19.81 39.58 8.52
N GLY A 289 21.00 38.98 8.34
CA GLY A 289 22.24 39.72 8.08
C GLY A 289 22.72 40.58 9.25
N GLN A 290 22.20 40.33 10.45
CA GLN A 290 22.61 41.00 11.68
C GLN A 290 23.44 40.05 12.55
N CYS A 291 24.61 39.64 12.05
CA CYS A 291 25.65 39.20 12.98
C CYS A 291 26.62 40.36 13.22
N GLY A 292 26.95 40.59 14.50
CA GLY A 292 28.03 41.49 14.87
C GLY A 292 29.39 40.94 14.45
N VAL A 293 30.45 41.64 14.85
CA VAL A 293 31.86 41.55 14.38
C VAL A 293 32.54 40.16 14.50
N ASN A 294 31.85 39.12 14.96
CA ASN A 294 32.36 37.74 15.01
C ASN A 294 31.50 36.79 14.16
N CYS A 295 31.23 37.20 12.94
CA CYS A 295 31.23 36.32 11.78
C CYS A 295 32.61 36.49 11.10
#